data_AF-A0A7K4B1I3-F1
#
_entry.id   AF-A0A7K4B1I3-F1
#
_cell.length_a   1.000
_cell.length_b   1.000
_cell.length_c   1.000
_cell.angle_alpha   90.00
_cell.angle_beta   90.00
_cell.angle_gamma   90.00
#
_symmetry.space_group_name_H-M   'P 1'
#
loop_
_entity.id
_entity.type
_entity.pdbx_description
1 polymer ?
#
loop_
_entity_poly.entity_id
_entity_poly.type
_entity_poly.pdbx_seq_one_letter_code
_entity_poly.pdbx_strand_id
1 'polypeptide(L)'
;MAVLAILTIGDPKQFSFVTRLFTENGAKTSISSAADIRDTINKLRASHYDILIGDFDLGKENGIDFIGRLKKHVQYSPVTIFTGDQAPSVVKEAVKAGIDYF
;
A
#
# COMPACT_ATOMS: atom_id res chain seq x y z
N MET A 1 12.95 -8.26 -18.59
CA MET A 1 13.00 -8.29 -17.12
C MET A 1 11.86 -7.44 -16.61
N ALA A 2 10.94 -7.99 -15.81
CA ALA A 2 9.83 -7.24 -15.24
C ALA A 2 10.35 -6.29 -14.13
N VAL A 3 9.73 -5.11 -14.01
CA VAL A 3 10.00 -4.14 -12.95
C VAL A 3 8.81 -4.13 -12.02
N LEU A 4 9.04 -4.32 -10.72
CA LEU A 4 8.02 -4.30 -9.69
C LEU A 4 7.64 -2.85 -9.38
N ALA A 5 6.40 -2.45 -9.69
CA ALA A 5 5.87 -1.11 -9.47
C ALA A 5 5.23 -1.01 -8.08
N ILE A 6 5.82 -0.20 -7.22
CA ILE A 6 5.41 -0.01 -5.83
C ILE A 6 4.86 1.41 -5.66
N LEU A 7 3.66 1.51 -5.09
CA LEU A 7 3.06 2.76 -4.65
C LEU A 7 3.11 2.84 -3.12
N THR A 8 3.58 3.94 -2.56
CA THR A 8 3.51 4.21 -1.12
C THR A 8 2.49 5.30 -0.83
N ILE A 9 1.77 5.23 0.27
CA ILE A 9 1.01 6.37 0.82
C ILE A 9 1.77 6.91 2.03
N GLY A 10 2.32 8.13 1.92
CA GLY A 10 3.28 8.67 2.88
C GLY A 10 4.72 8.72 2.34
N ASP A 11 5.69 9.07 3.20
CA ASP A 11 7.09 9.25 2.81
C ASP A 11 7.75 7.90 2.47
N PRO A 12 8.21 7.67 1.22
CA PRO A 12 8.92 6.45 0.83
C PRO A 12 10.09 6.07 1.74
N LYS A 13 10.73 7.05 2.40
CA LYS A 13 11.85 6.80 3.32
C LYS A 13 11.42 5.98 4.54
N GLN A 14 10.17 6.11 4.98
CA GLN A 14 9.60 5.30 6.07
C GLN A 14 9.55 3.82 5.67
N PHE A 15 9.35 3.55 4.39
CA PHE A 15 9.30 2.20 3.81
C PHE A 15 10.63 1.77 3.19
N SER A 16 11.75 2.43 3.54
CA SER A 16 13.08 2.13 3.03
C SER A 16 13.50 0.67 3.30
N PHE A 17 13.10 0.10 4.43
CA PHE A 17 13.36 -1.31 4.74
C PHE A 17 12.67 -2.25 3.76
N VAL A 18 11.37 -2.03 3.49
CA VAL A 18 10.57 -2.89 2.61
C VAL A 18 11.03 -2.76 1.16
N THR A 19 11.30 -1.54 0.71
CA THR A 19 11.81 -1.28 -0.64
C THR A 19 13.23 -1.86 -0.84
N ARG A 20 14.06 -1.81 0.20
CA ARG A 20 15.38 -2.45 0.22
C ARG A 20 15.28 -3.98 0.15
N LEU A 21 14.34 -4.60 0.87
CA LEU A 21 14.10 -6.05 0.82
C LEU A 21 13.87 -6.53 -0.63
N PHE A 22 13.06 -5.81 -1.41
CA PHE A 22 12.80 -6.20 -2.81
C PHE A 22 14.04 -6.05 -3.69
N THR A 23 14.78 -4.95 -3.54
CA THR A 23 15.96 -4.67 -4.37
C THR A 23 17.15 -5.59 -4.05
N GLU A 24 17.38 -5.93 -2.77
CA GLU A 24 18.43 -6.86 -2.37
C GLU A 24 18.21 -8.28 -2.88
N ASN A 25 16.97 -8.68 -3.13
CA ASN A 25 16.62 -9.95 -3.76
C ASN A 25 16.73 -9.93 -5.30
N GLY A 26 17.34 -8.89 -5.86
CA GLY A 26 17.60 -8.77 -7.31
C GLY A 26 16.39 -8.31 -8.14
N ALA A 27 15.29 -7.90 -7.50
CA ALA A 27 14.17 -7.31 -8.21
C ALA A 27 14.49 -5.88 -8.64
N LYS A 28 14.19 -5.53 -9.89
CA LYS A 28 14.15 -4.14 -10.31
C LYS A 28 12.83 -3.54 -9.80
N THR A 29 12.90 -2.47 -9.02
CA THR A 29 11.72 -1.81 -8.47
C THR A 29 11.57 -0.38 -8.99
N SER A 30 10.33 0.06 -9.22
CA SER A 30 9.98 1.47 -9.43
C SER A 30 9.07 1.91 -8.29
N ILE A 31 9.46 2.97 -7.57
CA ILE A 31 8.74 3.43 -6.38
C ILE A 31 8.13 4.79 -6.66
N SER A 32 6.82 4.91 -6.45
CA SER A 32 6.06 6.16 -6.47
C SER A 32 5.48 6.42 -5.08
N SER A 33 5.37 7.68 -4.67
CA SER A 33 4.61 8.07 -3.48
C SER A 33 3.32 8.78 -3.85
N ALA A 34 2.27 8.52 -3.09
CA ALA A 34 1.04 9.30 -3.07
C ALA A 34 1.00 10.15 -1.79
N ALA A 35 0.51 11.39 -1.93
CA ALA A 35 0.44 12.33 -0.80
C ALA A 35 -0.73 12.01 0.15
N ASP A 36 -1.83 11.47 -0.38
CA ASP A 36 -3.04 11.15 0.37
C ASP A 36 -3.87 10.09 -0.35
N ILE A 37 -5.00 9.69 0.26
CA ILE A 37 -5.92 8.68 -0.27
C ILE A 37 -6.44 9.04 -1.67
N ARG A 38 -6.74 10.32 -1.92
CA ARG A 38 -7.27 10.76 -3.22
C ARG A 38 -6.20 10.63 -4.29
N ASP A 39 -4.98 11.06 -3.99
CA ASP A 39 -3.83 10.90 -4.89
C ASP A 39 -3.54 9.42 -5.15
N THR A 40 -3.61 8.56 -4.12
CA THR A 40 -3.45 7.10 -4.27
C THR A 40 -4.45 6.52 -5.25
N ILE A 41 -5.74 6.84 -5.09
CA ILE A 41 -6.79 6.37 -6.01
C ILE A 41 -6.56 6.89 -7.42
N ASN A 42 -6.20 8.17 -7.60
CA ASN A 42 -5.92 8.73 -8.92
C ASN A 42 -4.75 8.01 -9.61
N LYS A 43 -3.68 7.71 -8.88
CA LYS A 43 -2.52 6.99 -9.40
C LYS A 43 -2.85 5.56 -9.79
N LEU A 44 -3.62 4.84 -8.96
CA LEU A 44 -4.07 3.49 -9.27
C LEU A 44 -5.05 3.43 -10.45
N ARG A 45 -5.76 4.52 -10.75
CA ARG A 45 -6.61 4.62 -11.95
C ARG A 45 -5.81 4.96 -13.21
N ALA A 46 -4.70 5.68 -13.06
CA ALA A 46 -3.86 6.13 -14.17
C ALA A 46 -2.81 5.10 -14.59
N SER A 47 -2.29 4.33 -13.64
CA SER A 47 -1.16 3.41 -13.83
C SER A 47 -1.36 2.12 -13.06
N HIS A 48 -0.76 1.03 -13.55
CA HIS A 48 -0.71 -0.23 -12.83
C HIS A 48 0.41 -0.20 -11.76
N TYR A 49 0.11 -0.82 -10.62
CA TYR A 49 1.02 -1.01 -9.49
C TYR A 49 0.84 -2.43 -8.99
N ASP A 50 1.94 -3.10 -8.69
CA ASP A 50 1.93 -4.46 -8.15
C ASP A 50 1.68 -4.45 -6.64
N ILE A 51 2.25 -3.44 -5.94
CA ILE A 51 2.22 -3.34 -4.49
C ILE A 51 1.82 -1.92 -4.06
N LEU A 52 0.94 -1.84 -3.07
CA LEU A 52 0.60 -0.63 -2.32
C LEU A 52 1.05 -0.79 -0.86
N ILE A 53 1.88 0.13 -0.38
CA ILE A 53 2.43 0.12 0.98
C ILE A 53 1.97 1.39 1.71
N GLY A 54 1.52 1.26 2.95
CA GLY A 54 1.14 2.41 3.78
C GLY A 54 1.16 2.10 5.26
N ASP A 55 1.08 3.15 6.08
CA ASP A 55 0.83 2.97 7.50
C ASP A 55 -0.66 2.75 7.79
N PHE A 56 -0.94 2.05 8.89
CA PHE A 56 -2.31 1.84 9.34
C PHE A 56 -3.01 3.14 9.77
N ASP A 57 -2.24 4.10 10.30
CA ASP A 57 -2.71 5.42 10.65
C ASP A 57 -2.45 6.40 9.50
N LEU A 58 -3.50 6.74 8.75
CA LEU A 58 -3.47 7.76 7.69
C LEU A 58 -4.07 9.08 8.18
N GLY A 59 -4.08 9.30 9.50
CA GLY A 59 -4.59 10.49 10.18
C GLY A 59 -6.12 10.51 10.28
N LYS A 60 -6.81 10.94 9.22
CA LYS A 60 -8.28 11.10 9.24
C LYS A 60 -9.04 9.81 8.98
N GLU A 61 -8.37 8.85 8.35
CA GLU A 61 -8.91 7.53 7.98
C GLU A 61 -7.85 6.50 8.37
N ASN A 62 -8.26 5.29 8.76
CA ASN A 62 -7.34 4.19 8.98
C ASN A 62 -7.18 3.34 7.70
N GLY A 63 -6.24 2.41 7.70
CA GLY A 63 -5.99 1.51 6.57
C GLY A 63 -7.21 0.68 6.13
N ILE A 64 -8.11 0.32 7.05
CA ILE A 64 -9.32 -0.48 6.77
C ILE A 64 -10.31 0.32 5.95
N ASP A 65 -10.64 1.53 6.40
CA ASP A 65 -11.57 2.43 5.71
C ASP A 65 -11.06 2.77 4.31
N PHE A 66 -9.75 3.02 4.24
CA PHE A 66 -9.06 3.31 2.99
C PHE A 66 -9.18 2.14 1.98
N ILE A 67 -8.88 0.90 2.37
CA ILE A 67 -9.02 -0.25 1.46
C ILE A 67 -10.48 -0.46 1.04
N GLY A 68 -11.43 -0.25 1.95
CA GLY A 68 -12.85 -0.29 1.62
C GLY A 68 -13.25 0.72 0.54
N ARG A 69 -12.66 1.92 0.54
CA ARG A 69 -12.83 2.93 -0.51
C ARG A 69 -12.09 2.56 -1.78
N LEU A 70 -10.85 2.10 -1.68
CA LEU A 70 -10.02 1.69 -2.81
C LEU A 70 -10.79 0.72 -3.70
N LYS A 71 -11.30 -0.38 -3.11
CA LYS A 71 -12.04 -1.43 -3.80
C LYS A 71 -13.31 -0.96 -4.52
N LYS A 72 -13.89 0.17 -4.11
CA LYS A 72 -15.05 0.77 -4.79
C LYS A 72 -14.66 1.62 -6.00
N HIS A 73 -13.41 2.06 -6.09
CA HIS A 73 -12.97 3.07 -7.06
C HIS A 73 -11.95 2.57 -8.08
N VAL A 74 -11.32 1.41 -7.86
CA VAL A 74 -10.37 0.79 -8.79
C VAL A 74 -10.85 -0.60 -9.22
N GLN A 75 -10.61 -0.96 -10.48
CA GLN A 75 -11.00 -2.27 -11.03
C GLN A 75 -10.01 -3.39 -10.65
N TYR A 76 -8.76 -3.05 -10.40
CA TYR A 76 -7.74 -3.97 -9.92
C TYR A 76 -7.22 -3.49 -8.57
N SER A 77 -6.92 -4.42 -7.66
CA SER A 77 -6.28 -4.10 -6.38
C SER A 77 -4.84 -4.61 -6.41
N PRO A 78 -3.83 -3.78 -6.13
CA PRO A 78 -2.47 -4.26 -5.89
C PRO A 78 -2.44 -5.13 -4.63
N VAL A 79 -1.32 -5.84 -4.43
CA VAL A 79 -1.00 -6.43 -3.12
C VAL A 79 -0.82 -5.30 -2.11
N THR A 80 -1.47 -5.38 -0.96
CA THR A 80 -1.52 -4.32 0.03
C THR A 80 -0.76 -4.71 1.29
N ILE A 81 0.20 -3.88 1.68
CA ILE A 81 1.04 -4.07 2.85
C ILE A 81 0.83 -2.87 3.78
N PHE A 82 0.33 -3.11 4.98
CA PHE A 82 0.11 -2.07 5.97
C PHE A 82 1.04 -2.24 7.16
N THR A 83 1.81 -1.21 7.51
CA THR A 83 2.73 -1.25 8.63
C THR A 83 2.16 -0.55 9.87
N GLY A 84 2.66 -0.94 11.05
CA GLY A 84 2.31 -0.33 12.33
C GLY A 84 2.23 -1.37 13.46
N ASP A 85 1.99 -0.93 14.69
CA ASP A 85 1.60 -1.82 15.78
C ASP A 85 0.09 -1.69 15.99
N GLN A 86 -0.64 -2.80 15.88
CA GLN A 86 -2.10 -2.82 15.96
C GLN A 86 -2.57 -3.99 16.80
N ALA A 87 -3.66 -3.79 17.53
CA ALA A 87 -4.27 -4.87 18.31
C ALA A 87 -4.68 -6.03 17.39
N PRO A 88 -4.57 -7.30 17.84
CA PRO A 88 -4.92 -8.46 17.01
C PRO A 88 -6.34 -8.44 16.43
N SER A 89 -7.28 -7.81 17.13
CA SER A 89 -8.66 -7.59 16.64
C SER A 89 -8.69 -6.73 15.38
N VAL A 90 -7.88 -5.66 15.34
CA VAL A 90 -7.77 -4.74 14.22
C VAL A 90 -7.11 -5.42 13.02
N VAL A 91 -6.04 -6.19 13.24
CA VAL A 91 -5.40 -6.99 12.18
C VAL A 91 -6.39 -7.96 11.54
N LYS A 92 -7.24 -8.60 12.34
CA LYS A 92 -8.28 -9.50 11.82
C LYS A 92 -9.31 -8.78 10.94
N GLU A 93 -9.66 -7.54 11.27
CA GLU A 93 -10.55 -6.71 10.46
C GLU A 93 -9.88 -6.22 9.18
N ALA A 94 -8.59 -5.85 9.26
CA ALA A 94 -7.76 -5.47 8.12
C ALA A 94 -7.68 -6.56 7.05
N VAL A 95 -7.39 -7.80 7.45
CA VAL A 95 -7.35 -8.94 6.52
C VAL A 95 -8.71 -9.17 5.87
N LYS A 96 -9.81 -9.04 6.62
CA LYS A 96 -11.17 -9.14 6.05
C LYS A 96 -11.49 -8.01 5.08
N ALA A 97 -10.98 -6.81 5.33
CA ALA A 97 -11.12 -5.68 4.43
C ALA A 97 -10.30 -5.86 3.14
N GLY A 98 -9.29 -6.74 3.19
CA GLY A 98 -8.43 -7.12 2.07
C GLY A 98 -7.07 -6.45 2.06
N ILE A 99 -6.53 -6.22 3.26
CA ILE A 99 -5.10 -6.03 3.46
C ILE A 99 -4.43 -7.42 3.37
N ASP A 100 -3.43 -7.56 2.50
CA ASP A 100 -2.78 -8.85 2.25
C ASP A 100 -1.69 -9.16 3.29
N TYR A 101 -0.95 -8.15 3.73
CA TYR A 101 0.16 -8.29 4.67
C TYR A 101 0.21 -7.16 5.70
N PHE A 102 0.75 -7.49 6.87
CA PHE A 102 1.00 -6.59 8.00
C PHE A 102 2.40 -6.82 8.57
#